data_AF-A0A7C3A4N2-F1
#
_entry.id   AF-A0A7C3A4N2-F1
#
_cell.length_a   1.000
_cell.length_b   1.000
_cell.length_c   1.000
_cell.angle_alpha   90.00
_cell.angle_beta   90.00
_cell.angle_gamma   90.00
#
_symmetry.space_group_name_H-M   'P 1'
#
loop_
_entity.id
_entity.type
_entity.pdbx_description
1 polymer ?
#
loop_
_entity_poly.entity_id
_entity_poly.type
_entity_poly.pdbx_seq_one_letter_code
_entity_poly.pdbx_strand_id
1 'polypeptide(L)'
;MPIILYMWYLALIRKKFGIFLIILSVSSIIAINSSIAYDLGDTHIMNLKKNSNDSEKIPVIVILRDNLGMNTAIKDRKLPISKIQDNVLKNLNADEFELRYRYSAINGFSGVVTRKGMEKLLNNPLVKGVYADRERYLFLQDSVPLINATNVWSLQ
;
A
#
# COMPACT_ATOMS: atom_id res chain seq x y z
N MET A 1 24.75 -51.85 -30.28
CA MET A 1 24.63 -50.38 -30.35
C MET A 1 23.34 -49.82 -29.71
N PRO A 2 23.05 -50.01 -28.40
CA PRO A 2 22.01 -49.18 -27.75
C PRO A 2 22.48 -48.37 -26.52
N ILE A 3 23.66 -48.69 -25.96
CA ILE A 3 24.13 -48.13 -24.67
C ILE A 3 24.52 -46.64 -24.78
N ILE A 4 25.11 -46.26 -25.91
CA ILE A 4 25.59 -44.88 -26.13
C ILE A 4 24.40 -43.90 -26.26
N LEU A 5 23.29 -44.35 -26.85
CA LEU A 5 22.08 -43.54 -27.00
C LEU A 5 21.40 -43.30 -25.63
N TYR A 6 21.41 -44.31 -24.76
CA TYR A 6 20.83 -44.23 -23.42
C TYR A 6 21.64 -43.30 -22.49
N MET A 7 22.97 -43.29 -22.63
CA MET A 7 23.85 -42.36 -21.91
C MET A 7 23.60 -40.90 -22.28
N TRP A 8 23.35 -40.61 -23.57
CA TRP A 8 23.00 -39.25 -24.02
C TRP A 8 21.62 -38.81 -23.52
N TYR A 9 20.64 -39.72 -23.50
CA TYR A 9 19.29 -39.44 -23.00
C TYR A 9 19.27 -39.13 -21.49
N LEU A 10 20.00 -39.91 -20.69
CA LEU A 10 20.18 -39.67 -19.25
C LEU A 10 20.91 -38.35 -18.95
N ALA A 11 21.91 -37.99 -19.75
CA ALA A 11 22.62 -36.71 -19.63
C ALA A 11 21.70 -35.50 -19.94
N LEU A 12 20.78 -35.66 -20.90
CA LEU A 12 19.82 -34.62 -21.28
C LEU A 12 18.77 -34.38 -20.17
N ILE A 13 18.29 -35.45 -19.54
CA ILE A 13 17.34 -35.39 -18.41
C ILE A 13 17.97 -34.71 -17.20
N ARG A 14 19.24 -35.01 -16.91
CA ARG A 14 19.95 -34.45 -15.75
C ARG A 14 20.17 -32.93 -15.87
N LYS A 15 20.40 -32.41 -17.08
CA LYS A 15 20.50 -30.94 -17.33
C LYS A 15 19.14 -30.23 -17.21
N LYS A 16 18.06 -30.84 -17.70
CA LYS A 16 16.71 -30.24 -17.62
C LYS A 16 16.17 -30.20 -16.19
N PHE A 17 16.47 -31.20 -15.36
CA PHE A 17 16.12 -31.20 -13.93
C PHE A 17 16.84 -30.11 -13.13
N GLY A 18 18.11 -29.82 -13.44
CA GLY A 18 18.86 -28.76 -12.77
C GLY A 18 18.29 -27.35 -13.02
N ILE A 19 17.86 -27.07 -14.25
CA ILE A 19 17.23 -25.79 -14.60
C ILE A 19 15.87 -25.65 -13.91
N PHE A 20 15.09 -26.74 -13.82
CA PHE A 20 13.79 -26.74 -13.16
C PHE A 20 13.90 -26.47 -11.65
N LEU A 21 14.93 -27.01 -10.98
CA LEU A 21 15.19 -26.75 -9.56
C LEU A 21 15.57 -25.30 -9.26
N ILE A 22 16.28 -24.61 -10.17
CA ILE A 22 16.63 -23.19 -10.02
C ILE A 22 15.38 -22.31 -10.19
N ILE A 23 14.47 -22.66 -11.11
CA ILE A 23 13.23 -21.90 -11.32
C ILE A 23 12.30 -22.02 -10.09
N LEU A 24 12.29 -23.20 -9.43
CA LEU A 24 11.46 -23.46 -8.24
C LEU A 24 11.99 -22.76 -6.96
N SER A 25 13.30 -22.54 -6.86
CA SER A 25 13.87 -21.79 -5.73
C SER A 25 13.64 -20.29 -5.88
N VAL A 26 13.75 -19.75 -7.11
CA VAL A 26 13.48 -18.33 -7.39
C VAL A 26 12.00 -18.00 -7.16
N SER A 27 11.06 -18.89 -7.51
CA SER A 27 9.64 -18.68 -7.22
C SER A 27 9.33 -18.66 -5.72
N SER A 28 10.05 -19.47 -4.92
CA SER A 28 9.89 -19.48 -3.46
C SER A 28 10.38 -18.18 -2.81
N ILE A 29 11.46 -17.57 -3.33
CA ILE A 29 11.95 -16.28 -2.83
C ILE A 29 10.93 -15.16 -3.10
N ILE A 30 10.26 -15.18 -4.26
CA ILE A 30 9.21 -14.21 -4.60
C ILE A 30 8.01 -14.34 -3.64
N ALA A 31 7.65 -15.57 -3.24
CA ALA A 31 6.53 -15.82 -2.33
C ALA A 31 6.77 -15.36 -0.88
N ILE A 32 8.02 -15.25 -0.44
CA ILE A 32 8.34 -14.79 0.91
C ILE A 32 8.23 -13.26 0.99
N ASN A 33 8.61 -12.54 -0.06
CA ASN A 33 8.48 -11.08 -0.09
C ASN A 33 7.03 -10.59 -0.14
N SER A 34 6.10 -11.39 -0.69
CA SER A 34 4.66 -11.04 -0.70
C SER A 34 3.95 -11.30 0.62
N SER A 35 4.53 -12.08 1.53
CA SER A 35 3.89 -12.51 2.78
C SER A 35 4.27 -11.69 4.01
N ILE A 36 5.16 -10.70 3.88
CA ILE A 36 5.55 -9.79 4.98
C ILE A 36 4.72 -8.48 4.98
N ALA A 37 3.90 -8.24 3.96
CA ALA A 37 2.98 -7.09 3.89
C ALA A 37 1.59 -7.43 4.45
N TYR A 38 1.51 -7.94 5.68
CA TYR A 38 0.25 -8.06 6.42
C TYR A 38 0.27 -7.09 7.61
N ASP A 39 0.16 -5.80 7.31
CA ASP A 39 -0.21 -4.78 8.29
C ASP A 39 -1.71 -4.47 8.10
N LEU A 40 -2.44 -4.22 9.19
CA LEU A 40 -3.91 -4.23 9.28
C LEU A 40 -4.65 -3.23 8.35
N GLY A 41 -3.95 -2.46 7.53
CA GLY A 41 -4.52 -1.63 6.46
C GLY A 41 -4.83 -2.37 5.15
N ASP A 42 -4.15 -3.48 4.86
CA ASP A 42 -4.21 -4.12 3.54
C ASP A 42 -5.50 -4.91 3.27
N THR A 43 -6.11 -5.50 4.30
CA THR A 43 -7.38 -6.24 4.16
C THR A 43 -8.51 -5.34 3.68
N HIS A 44 -8.50 -4.06 4.06
CA HIS A 44 -9.54 -3.11 3.65
C HIS A 44 -9.30 -2.51 2.27
N ILE A 45 -8.04 -2.30 1.89
CA ILE A 45 -7.65 -1.90 0.52
C ILE A 45 -7.98 -3.01 -0.48
N MET A 46 -7.76 -4.28 -0.10
CA MET A 46 -8.14 -5.43 -0.90
C MET A 46 -9.66 -5.54 -1.12
N ASN A 47 -10.47 -5.14 -0.12
CA ASN A 47 -11.93 -5.12 -0.27
C ASN A 47 -12.43 -4.00 -1.21
N LEU A 48 -11.76 -2.84 -1.27
CA LEU A 48 -12.08 -1.78 -2.24
C LEU A 48 -11.76 -2.23 -3.68
N LYS A 49 -10.67 -2.98 -3.88
CA LYS A 49 -10.27 -3.47 -5.20
C LYS A 49 -11.26 -4.50 -5.78
N LYS A 50 -12.01 -5.21 -4.94
CA LYS A 50 -12.87 -6.34 -5.33
C LYS A 50 -14.24 -5.94 -5.89
N ASN A 51 -14.76 -4.75 -5.55
CA ASN A 51 -16.15 -4.38 -5.84
C ASN A 51 -16.36 -3.08 -6.65
N SER A 52 -15.30 -2.36 -7.04
CA SER A 52 -15.47 -1.08 -7.76
C SER A 52 -15.50 -1.21 -9.27
N ASN A 53 -16.49 -0.56 -9.90
CA ASN A 53 -16.49 -0.27 -11.33
C ASN A 53 -15.35 0.72 -11.67
N ASP A 54 -14.81 0.65 -12.89
CA ASP A 54 -13.60 1.40 -13.28
C ASP A 54 -13.75 2.94 -13.20
N SER A 55 -15.00 3.44 -13.15
CA SER A 55 -15.37 4.85 -13.01
C SER A 55 -15.67 5.29 -11.58
N GLU A 56 -15.64 4.39 -10.59
CA GLU A 56 -15.96 4.74 -9.21
C GLU A 56 -14.86 5.59 -8.60
N LYS A 57 -15.26 6.72 -8.02
CA LYS A 57 -14.41 7.73 -7.41
C LYS A 57 -14.47 7.57 -5.88
N ILE A 58 -13.33 7.22 -5.27
CA ILE A 58 -13.24 6.93 -3.84
C ILE A 58 -12.45 8.03 -3.13
N PRO A 59 -12.98 8.66 -2.07
CA PRO A 59 -12.22 9.63 -1.29
C PRO A 59 -11.17 8.90 -0.45
N VAL A 60 -9.93 9.39 -0.49
CA VAL A 60 -8.78 8.75 0.15
C VAL A 60 -7.84 9.76 0.80
N ILE A 61 -7.13 9.27 1.81
CA ILE A 61 -6.00 9.92 2.46
C ILE A 61 -4.75 9.10 2.11
N VAL A 62 -3.76 9.74 1.52
CA VAL A 62 -2.49 9.14 1.12
C VAL A 62 -1.40 9.58 2.08
N ILE A 63 -0.73 8.62 2.69
CA ILE A 63 0.42 8.84 3.58
C ILE A 63 1.69 8.43 2.84
N LEU A 64 2.68 9.31 2.83
CA LEU A 64 3.95 9.10 2.16
C LEU A 64 5.01 8.67 3.18
N ARG A 65 6.06 8.02 2.68
CA ARG A 65 7.20 7.63 3.50
C ARG A 65 8.00 8.87 3.91
N ASP A 66 8.35 8.94 5.18
CA ASP A 66 9.29 9.93 5.67
C ASP A 66 10.72 9.45 5.41
N ASN A 67 11.42 10.08 4.47
CA ASN A 67 12.89 9.97 4.38
C ASN A 67 13.61 11.04 5.20
N LEU A 68 12.83 11.91 5.86
CA LEU A 68 13.33 13.05 6.61
C LEU A 68 13.78 12.55 7.97
N GLY A 69 15.10 12.38 8.12
CA GLY A 69 15.71 11.97 9.38
C GLY A 69 15.11 12.71 10.58
N MET A 70 14.94 11.99 11.69
CA MET A 70 14.07 12.28 12.84
C MET A 70 14.30 13.63 13.56
N ASN A 71 15.22 14.50 13.13
CA ASN A 71 15.79 15.56 13.97
C ASN A 71 15.67 17.01 13.44
N THR A 72 14.86 17.28 12.42
CA THR A 72 14.64 18.68 11.97
C THR A 72 13.38 19.28 12.59
N ALA A 73 13.49 20.53 13.05
CA ALA A 73 12.39 21.30 13.64
C ALA A 73 11.22 21.40 12.64
N ILE A 74 9.98 21.41 13.14
CA ILE A 74 8.73 21.33 12.33
C ILE A 74 8.68 22.39 11.21
N LYS A 75 9.29 23.56 11.40
CA LYS A 75 9.36 24.64 10.40
C LYS A 75 10.16 24.26 9.15
N ASP A 76 11.23 23.48 9.30
CA ASP A 76 12.14 23.12 8.20
C ASP A 76 11.60 21.94 7.37
N ARG A 77 10.53 21.27 7.83
CA ARG A 77 9.91 20.12 7.15
C ARG A 77 8.99 20.51 5.99
N LYS A 78 8.51 21.76 5.93
CA LYS A 78 7.52 22.18 4.92
C LYS A 78 8.07 22.12 3.49
N LEU A 79 9.33 22.54 3.30
CA LEU A 79 10.00 22.51 2.00
C LEU A 79 10.25 21.08 1.47
N PRO A 80 10.79 20.13 2.26
CA PRO A 80 10.96 18.76 1.79
C PRO A 80 9.64 18.01 1.61
N ILE A 81 8.62 18.22 2.46
CA ILE A 81 7.30 17.58 2.31
C ILE A 81 6.66 17.94 0.97
N SER A 82 6.65 19.22 0.59
CA SER A 82 6.05 19.64 -0.69
C SER A 82 6.71 18.96 -1.89
N LYS A 83 8.05 18.82 -1.88
CA LYS A 83 8.78 18.18 -2.99
C LYS A 83 8.39 16.71 -3.16
N ILE A 84 8.25 15.98 -2.06
CA ILE A 84 7.87 14.56 -2.10
C ILE A 84 6.42 14.44 -2.58
N GLN A 85 5.51 15.26 -2.06
CA GLN A 85 4.11 15.32 -2.52
C GLN A 85 4.01 15.62 -4.02
N ASP A 86 4.77 16.60 -4.51
CA ASP A 86 4.77 16.96 -5.94
C ASP A 86 5.29 15.82 -6.81
N ASN A 87 6.30 15.08 -6.37
CA ASN A 87 6.82 13.94 -7.13
C ASN A 87 5.79 12.82 -7.26
N VAL A 88 4.98 12.57 -6.22
CA VAL A 88 3.91 11.57 -6.29
C VAL A 88 2.75 12.07 -7.16
N LEU A 89 2.35 13.32 -6.98
CA LEU A 89 1.20 13.90 -7.69
C LEU A 89 1.47 14.09 -9.19
N LYS A 90 2.71 14.37 -9.61
CA LYS A 90 3.07 14.47 -11.04
C LYS A 90 2.87 13.19 -11.82
N ASN A 91 2.87 12.03 -11.15
CA ASN A 91 2.70 10.73 -11.78
C ASN A 91 1.21 10.31 -11.87
N LEU A 92 0.31 11.15 -11.37
CA LEU A 92 -1.13 10.94 -11.40
C LEU A 92 -1.78 11.95 -12.33
N ASN A 93 -2.60 11.46 -13.24
CA ASN A 93 -3.37 12.33 -14.13
C ASN A 93 -4.62 12.87 -13.41
N ALA A 94 -5.18 13.96 -13.92
CA ALA A 94 -6.37 14.59 -13.34
C ALA A 94 -7.65 13.72 -13.41
N ASP A 95 -7.71 12.79 -14.37
CA ASP A 95 -8.77 11.78 -14.47
C ASP A 95 -8.59 10.61 -13.48
N GLU A 96 -7.37 10.43 -12.96
CA GLU A 96 -7.03 9.35 -12.03
C GLU A 96 -7.08 9.80 -10.57
N PHE A 97 -6.72 11.06 -10.30
CA PHE A 97 -6.67 11.62 -8.97
C PHE A 97 -7.04 13.11 -8.94
N GLU A 98 -7.99 13.44 -8.08
CA GLU A 98 -8.42 14.80 -7.81
C GLU A 98 -7.97 15.22 -6.40
N LEU A 99 -6.97 16.10 -6.34
CA LEU A 99 -6.41 16.56 -5.06
C LEU A 99 -7.41 17.48 -4.33
N ARG A 100 -7.71 17.15 -3.07
CA ARG A 100 -8.55 17.98 -2.18
C ARG A 100 -7.73 18.76 -1.17
N TYR A 101 -6.73 18.14 -0.57
CA TYR A 101 -5.96 18.75 0.50
C TYR A 101 -4.52 18.27 0.53
N ARG A 102 -3.59 19.16 0.90
CA ARG A 102 -2.19 18.82 1.19
C ARG A 102 -1.92 19.10 2.66
N TYR A 103 -1.48 18.07 3.38
CA TYR A 103 -1.13 18.24 4.79
C TYR A 103 0.25 18.90 4.89
N SER A 104 0.36 19.89 5.77
CA SER A 104 1.63 20.55 6.10
C SER A 104 2.32 19.94 7.32
N ALA A 105 1.54 19.33 8.22
CA ALA A 105 2.03 18.75 9.47
C ALA A 105 2.53 17.30 9.29
N ILE A 106 2.00 16.59 8.31
CA ILE A 106 2.37 15.22 7.97
C ILE A 106 2.69 15.13 6.49
N ASN A 107 3.54 14.18 6.13
CA ASN A 107 3.88 13.91 4.74
C ASN A 107 2.76 13.11 4.08
N GLY A 108 1.71 13.80 3.66
CA GLY A 108 0.55 13.18 3.02
C GLY A 108 -0.36 14.18 2.34
N PHE A 109 -1.35 13.67 1.62
CA PHE A 109 -2.38 14.47 0.96
C PHE A 109 -3.70 13.69 0.90
N SER A 110 -4.82 14.37 0.68
CA SER A 110 -6.12 13.72 0.48
C SER A 110 -6.74 14.15 -0.85
N GLY A 111 -7.61 13.30 -1.37
CA GLY A 111 -8.24 13.52 -2.65
C GLY A 111 -9.24 12.44 -2.99
N VAL A 112 -9.68 12.44 -4.24
CA VAL A 112 -10.55 11.41 -4.80
C VAL A 112 -9.77 10.65 -5.84
N VAL A 113 -9.79 9.33 -5.77
CA VAL A 113 -9.01 8.46 -6.64
C VAL A 113 -9.91 7.48 -7.38
N THR A 114 -9.56 7.18 -8.63
CA THR A 114 -10.17 6.09 -9.40
C THR A 114 -9.43 4.78 -9.16
N ARG A 115 -9.98 3.65 -9.64
CA ARG A 115 -9.29 2.36 -9.54
C ARG A 115 -7.89 2.37 -10.16
N LYS A 116 -7.72 3.03 -11.32
CA LYS A 116 -6.42 3.17 -12.00
C LYS A 116 -5.44 4.02 -11.19
N GLY A 117 -5.91 5.15 -10.65
CA GLY A 117 -5.10 6.00 -9.76
C GLY A 117 -4.67 5.27 -8.49
N MET A 118 -5.56 4.43 -7.94
CA MET A 118 -5.28 3.61 -6.75
C MET A 118 -4.15 2.62 -7.02
N GLU A 119 -4.17 1.93 -8.16
CA GLU A 119 -3.09 1.00 -8.53
C GLU A 119 -1.74 1.72 -8.68
N LYS A 120 -1.72 2.93 -9.26
CA LYS A 120 -0.50 3.73 -9.33
C LYS A 120 0.02 4.15 -7.95
N LEU A 121 -0.87 4.56 -7.04
CA LEU A 121 -0.50 4.93 -5.67
C LEU A 121 0.08 3.74 -4.91
N LEU A 122 -0.55 2.56 -4.98
CA LEU A 122 -0.09 1.36 -4.28
C LEU A 122 1.25 0.85 -4.79
N ASN A 123 1.53 1.04 -6.08
CA ASN A 123 2.81 0.66 -6.70
C ASN A 123 3.91 1.72 -6.52
N ASN A 124 3.60 2.89 -5.97
CA ASN A 124 4.58 3.97 -5.81
C ASN A 124 5.45 3.74 -4.56
N PRO A 125 6.78 3.64 -4.69
CA PRO A 125 7.67 3.36 -3.56
C PRO A 125 7.69 4.45 -2.49
N LEU A 126 7.31 5.69 -2.84
CA LEU A 126 7.23 6.82 -1.92
C LEU A 126 5.94 6.80 -1.09
N VAL A 127 4.95 5.98 -1.46
CA VAL A 127 3.70 5.83 -0.71
C VAL A 127 3.91 4.83 0.41
N LYS A 128 3.53 5.24 1.63
CA LYS A 128 3.49 4.38 2.81
C LYS A 128 2.16 3.62 2.88
N GLY A 129 1.07 4.32 2.60
CA GLY A 129 -0.26 3.72 2.61
C GLY A 129 -1.30 4.65 2.02
N VAL A 130 -2.40 4.05 1.57
CA VAL A 130 -3.61 4.75 1.13
C VAL A 130 -4.74 4.30 2.05
N TYR A 131 -5.58 5.23 2.49
CA TYR A 131 -6.67 4.95 3.42
C TYR A 131 -7.95 5.55 2.86
N ALA A 132 -9.04 4.78 2.87
CA ALA A 132 -10.34 5.34 2.51
C ALA A 132 -10.75 6.40 3.53
N ASP A 133 -11.13 7.57 3.04
CA ASP A 133 -11.74 8.61 3.86
C ASP A 133 -13.16 8.18 4.18
N ARG A 134 -13.46 8.03 5.46
CA ARG A 134 -14.72 7.48 5.95
C ARG A 134 -15.21 8.34 7.08
N GLU A 135 -16.52 8.56 7.10
CA GLU A 135 -17.17 9.13 8.25
C GLU A 135 -16.90 8.26 9.49
N ARG A 136 -16.64 8.95 10.60
CA ARG A 136 -16.45 8.35 11.91
C ARG A 136 -17.56 8.87 12.80
N TYR A 137 -18.17 7.96 13.55
CA TYR A 137 -19.17 8.29 14.54
C TYR A 137 -18.51 8.23 15.90
N LEU A 138 -18.67 9.30 16.67
CA LEU A 138 -18.19 9.35 18.05
C LEU A 138 -19.21 8.65 18.93
N PHE A 139 -18.79 7.54 19.49
CA PHE A 139 -19.60 6.77 20.40
C PHE A 139 -19.25 7.13 21.84
N LEU A 140 -20.26 7.44 22.64
CA LEU A 140 -20.06 7.86 24.03
C LEU A 140 -19.36 6.75 24.82
N GLN A 141 -19.72 5.49 24.56
CA GLN A 141 -19.10 4.33 25.21
C GLN A 141 -17.58 4.23 25.01
N ASP A 142 -17.04 4.77 23.91
CA ASP A 142 -15.60 4.74 23.63
C ASP A 142 -14.84 5.80 24.45
N SER A 143 -15.52 6.91 24.79
CA SER A 143 -14.89 8.06 25.47
C SER A 143 -15.01 8.00 26.99
N VAL A 144 -16.10 7.43 27.53
CA VAL A 144 -16.38 7.33 28.97
C VAL A 144 -15.20 6.82 29.80
N PRO A 145 -14.57 5.67 29.46
CA PRO A 145 -13.44 5.17 30.24
C PRO A 145 -12.18 6.04 30.10
N LEU A 146 -12.00 6.74 28.97
CA LEU A 146 -10.81 7.56 28.71
C LEU A 146 -10.82 8.87 29.51
N ILE A 147 -12.00 9.47 29.70
CA ILE A 147 -12.16 10.71 30.47
C ILE A 147 -12.63 10.46 31.92
N ASN A 148 -12.76 9.19 32.31
CA ASN A 148 -13.27 8.77 33.61
C ASN A 148 -14.62 9.41 33.97
N ALA A 149 -15.54 9.45 33.00
CA ALA A 149 -16.85 10.06 33.21
C ALA A 149 -17.66 9.23 34.20
N THR A 150 -18.04 9.85 35.32
CA THR A 150 -18.78 9.21 36.41
C THR A 150 -20.28 9.20 36.19
N ASN A 151 -20.79 10.07 35.31
CA ASN A 151 -22.20 10.16 34.96
C ASN A 151 -22.34 10.36 33.46
N VAL A 152 -23.18 9.53 32.83
CA VAL A 152 -23.56 9.63 31.42
C VAL A 152 -25.06 9.48 31.29
N TRP A 153 -25.61 10.12 30.26
CA TRP A 153 -27.02 10.01 29.94
C TRP A 153 -27.30 8.60 29.39
N SER A 154 -28.15 7.85 30.09
CA SER A 154 -28.67 6.56 29.63
C SER A 154 -29.71 6.81 28.54
N LEU A 155 -29.31 6.79 27.28
CA LEU A 155 -30.24 6.69 26.16
C LEU A 155 -30.37 5.20 25.79
N GLN A 156 -31.56 4.66 26.05
CA GLN A 156 -31.96 3.27 25.85
C GLN A 156 -32.63 3.10 24.50
#